data_AF-A0A0F2CEN5-F1
#
_entry.id   AF-A0A0F2CEN5-F1
#
_cell.length_a   1.000
_cell.length_b   1.000
_cell.length_c   1.000
_cell.angle_alpha   90.00
_cell.angle_beta   90.00
_cell.angle_gamma   90.00
#
_symmetry.space_group_name_H-M   'P 1'
#
loop_
_entity.id
_entity.type
_entity.pdbx_description
1 polymer ?
#
loop_
_entity_poly.entity_id
_entity_poly.type
_entity_poly.pdbx_seq_one_letter_code
_entity_poly.pdbx_strand_id
1 'polypeptide(L)'
;MITALFHPVGADGEFRRRLKSAVQQAEADADAEGMLRLGPLKLYADDVIEPHTALMLEDYANRPGQRGRPSYPGRELVEVISELDRLGFQTHTHATGDAGIRLALDAIEQAARRNGTKDRRHGVVHVECLHPDDLPRFRGLGVTAAMQPRHCSPDLVAGTWMENVGEDRWDRAWRFRSLLDSGATVAFSSDWQVGEMDPLVGLYSAATRAGLDGGDAWTTDERVGLDRSLEAYTVHGARAWHAEGDRGRVQRGMLADLVVWSDDLYRHEREPAGLLDQHAELTVVGGHFAHSAGALAAPTAVRAEDPVAAGTGETHVHAH
;
A
#
# COMPACT_ATOMS: atom_id res chain seq x y z
N MET A 1 -1.05 13.15 7.82
CA MET A 1 -2.02 12.78 6.76
C MET A 1 -1.48 13.21 5.41
N ILE A 2 -1.42 12.28 4.45
CA ILE A 2 -1.05 12.60 3.06
C ILE A 2 -2.29 12.44 2.20
N THR A 3 -2.68 13.50 1.49
CA THR A 3 -3.88 13.50 0.64
C THR A 3 -3.47 13.32 -0.81
N ALA A 4 -3.77 12.16 -1.39
CA ALA A 4 -3.60 11.95 -2.82
C ALA A 4 -4.55 12.88 -3.60
N LEU A 5 -4.04 13.46 -4.68
CA LEU A 5 -4.80 14.40 -5.50
C LEU A 5 -5.35 13.69 -6.73
N PHE A 6 -6.64 13.81 -6.98
CA PHE A 6 -7.26 13.19 -8.15
C PHE A 6 -6.89 13.98 -9.43
N HIS A 7 -6.40 13.27 -10.45
CA HIS A 7 -6.21 13.80 -11.79
C HIS A 7 -7.28 13.22 -12.73
N PRO A 8 -8.24 14.03 -13.21
CA PRO A 8 -9.32 13.54 -14.06
C PRO A 8 -8.82 13.07 -15.44
N VAL A 9 -9.42 11.99 -15.95
CA VAL A 9 -9.25 11.57 -17.34
C VAL A 9 -9.63 12.72 -18.28
N GLY A 10 -8.82 12.97 -19.32
CA GLY A 10 -9.03 14.07 -20.27
C GLY A 10 -8.62 15.46 -19.77
N ALA A 11 -8.14 15.61 -18.53
CA ALA A 11 -7.65 16.91 -18.06
C ALA A 11 -6.41 17.37 -18.84
N ASP A 12 -6.39 18.65 -19.21
CA ASP A 12 -5.40 19.20 -20.13
C ASP A 12 -4.10 19.66 -19.45
N GLY A 13 -3.20 20.26 -20.23
CA GLY A 13 -1.96 20.81 -19.71
C GLY A 13 -2.14 22.04 -18.80
N GLU A 14 -3.22 22.80 -18.95
CA GLU A 14 -3.50 23.95 -18.08
C GLU A 14 -3.88 23.47 -16.68
N PHE A 15 -4.76 22.47 -16.59
CA PHE A 15 -5.11 21.81 -15.33
C PHE A 15 -3.86 21.35 -14.58
N ARG A 16 -2.94 20.66 -15.27
CA ARG A 16 -1.70 20.14 -14.66
C ARG A 16 -0.79 21.26 -14.13
N ARG A 17 -0.69 22.40 -14.84
CA ARG A 17 0.08 23.56 -14.38
C ARG A 17 -0.55 24.24 -13.16
N ARG A 18 -1.88 24.38 -13.16
CA ARG A 18 -2.64 24.91 -12.02
C ARG A 18 -2.48 24.01 -10.80
N LEU A 19 -2.58 22.69 -10.98
CA LEU A 19 -2.36 21.69 -9.94
C LEU A 19 -0.95 21.81 -9.34
N LYS A 20 0.09 21.94 -10.18
CA LYS A 20 1.46 22.18 -9.72
C LYS A 20 1.59 23.45 -8.88
N SER A 21 1.01 24.55 -9.35
CA SER A 21 1.07 25.82 -8.63
C SER A 21 0.38 25.73 -7.27
N ALA A 22 -0.79 25.07 -7.21
CA ALA A 22 -1.53 24.86 -5.97
C ALA A 22 -0.77 23.97 -4.98
N VAL A 23 -0.10 22.92 -5.45
CA VAL A 23 0.72 22.04 -4.58
C VAL A 23 1.90 22.80 -4.01
N GLN A 24 2.63 23.55 -4.83
CA GLN A 24 3.78 24.34 -4.38
C GLN A 24 3.38 25.41 -3.37
N GLN A 25 2.22 26.03 -3.56
CA GLN A 25 1.70 27.01 -2.60
C GLN A 25 1.31 26.34 -1.28
N ALA A 26 0.60 25.21 -1.32
CA ALA A 26 0.22 24.48 -0.11
C ALA A 26 1.42 23.97 0.69
N GLU A 27 2.51 23.58 0.01
CA GLU A 27 3.77 23.22 0.66
C GLU A 27 4.46 24.42 1.33
N ALA A 28 4.39 25.61 0.72
CA ALA A 28 4.92 26.84 1.31
C ALA A 28 4.10 27.33 2.51
N ASP A 29 2.79 27.08 2.48
CA ASP A 29 1.82 27.46 3.52
C ASP A 29 1.59 26.33 4.55
N ALA A 30 2.43 25.28 4.54
CA ALA A 30 2.26 24.12 5.41
C ALA A 30 2.18 24.52 6.88
N ASP A 31 1.26 23.89 7.62
CA ASP A 31 1.07 24.19 9.04
C ASP A 31 2.33 23.88 9.87
N ALA A 32 2.45 24.55 11.02
CA ALA A 32 3.61 24.39 11.89
C ALA A 32 3.75 22.96 12.47
N GLU A 33 2.66 22.18 12.43
CA GLU A 33 2.59 20.80 12.96
C GLU A 33 2.90 19.74 11.89
N GLY A 34 2.97 20.11 10.60
CA GLY A 34 3.25 19.23 9.47
C GLY A 34 2.22 18.12 9.26
N MET A 35 0.98 18.31 9.72
CA MET A 35 -0.02 17.25 9.82
C MET A 35 -0.70 16.92 8.49
N LEU A 36 -0.77 17.88 7.56
CA LEU A 36 -1.30 17.70 6.22
C LEU A 36 -0.19 17.86 5.17
N ARG A 37 -0.05 16.87 4.29
CA ARG A 37 0.81 16.92 3.10
C ARG A 37 -0.01 16.58 1.87
N LEU A 38 0.23 17.30 0.77
CA LEU A 38 -0.32 16.91 -0.52
C LEU A 38 0.52 15.78 -1.11
N GLY A 39 -0.14 14.73 -1.55
CA GLY A 39 0.47 13.48 -1.98
C GLY A 39 0.61 13.33 -3.50
N PRO A 40 1.04 12.14 -3.96
CA PRO A 40 1.01 11.76 -5.36
C PRO A 40 -0.37 11.94 -5.99
N LEU A 41 -0.33 12.02 -7.31
CA LEU A 41 -1.53 12.09 -8.12
C LEU A 41 -2.13 10.69 -8.30
N LYS A 42 -3.41 10.53 -7.95
CA LYS A 42 -4.18 9.31 -8.20
C LYS A 42 -4.61 9.29 -9.67
N LEU A 43 -4.34 8.17 -10.33
CA LEU A 43 -4.72 7.87 -11.71
C LEU A 43 -5.40 6.50 -11.79
N TYR A 44 -5.92 6.16 -12.97
CA TYR A 44 -6.54 4.86 -13.27
C TYR A 44 -6.00 4.29 -14.58
N ALA A 45 -5.39 3.11 -14.57
CA ALA A 45 -5.03 2.40 -15.79
C ALA A 45 -6.24 1.62 -16.33
N ASP A 46 -6.97 0.97 -15.42
CA ASP A 46 -8.22 0.26 -15.65
C ASP A 46 -9.17 0.45 -14.45
N ASP A 47 -10.11 -0.47 -14.28
CA ASP A 47 -11.18 -0.44 -13.29
C ASP A 47 -11.11 -1.71 -12.41
N VAL A 48 -12.22 -2.36 -12.06
CA VAL A 48 -12.27 -3.54 -11.17
C VAL A 48 -12.65 -4.83 -11.92
N ILE A 49 -12.24 -5.98 -11.40
CA ILE A 49 -12.37 -7.28 -12.06
C ILE A 49 -13.81 -7.81 -12.00
N GLU A 50 -14.52 -7.57 -10.90
CA GLU A 50 -15.85 -8.13 -10.60
C GLU A 50 -16.92 -7.78 -11.65
N PRO A 51 -17.05 -6.52 -12.12
CA PRO A 51 -17.99 -6.16 -13.19
C PRO A 51 -17.41 -6.35 -14.61
N HIS A 52 -16.29 -7.05 -14.76
CA HIS A 52 -15.61 -7.31 -16.03
C HIS A 52 -15.11 -6.04 -16.75
N THR A 53 -14.72 -5.02 -16.00
CA THR A 53 -14.26 -3.73 -16.55
C THR A 53 -12.74 -3.57 -16.51
N ALA A 54 -12.04 -4.20 -15.57
CA ALA A 54 -10.58 -4.26 -15.53
C ALA A 54 -9.99 -4.82 -16.82
N LEU A 55 -8.82 -4.31 -17.20
CA LEU A 55 -8.19 -4.61 -18.47
C LEU A 55 -7.37 -5.88 -18.35
N MET A 56 -7.77 -6.92 -19.09
CA MET A 56 -7.15 -8.25 -19.05
C MET A 56 -6.36 -8.55 -20.34
N LEU A 57 -5.26 -9.29 -20.21
CA LEU A 57 -4.44 -9.76 -21.35
C LEU A 57 -5.22 -10.78 -22.20
N GLU A 58 -5.93 -11.67 -21.51
CA GLU A 58 -6.77 -12.72 -22.06
C GLU A 58 -8.24 -12.47 -21.68
N ASP A 59 -9.17 -13.15 -22.36
CA ASP A 59 -10.60 -13.02 -22.05
C ASP A 59 -10.88 -13.37 -20.58
N TYR A 60 -11.89 -12.74 -20.00
CA TYR A 60 -12.45 -13.20 -18.73
C TYR A 60 -12.94 -14.65 -18.89
N ALA A 61 -12.62 -15.51 -17.93
CA ALA A 61 -12.85 -16.96 -18.05
C ALA A 61 -14.33 -17.32 -18.26
N ASN A 62 -15.23 -16.56 -17.61
CA ASN A 62 -16.67 -16.71 -17.73
C ASN A 62 -17.32 -15.80 -18.80
N ARG A 63 -16.54 -15.00 -19.55
CA ARG A 63 -17.02 -14.09 -20.61
C ARG A 63 -16.09 -14.07 -21.84
N PRO A 64 -16.11 -15.10 -22.69
CA PRO A 64 -15.33 -15.12 -23.93
C PRO A 64 -15.59 -13.88 -24.80
N GLY A 65 -14.53 -13.31 -25.36
CA GLY A 65 -14.53 -12.08 -26.14
C GLY A 65 -14.51 -10.78 -25.32
N GLN A 66 -14.59 -10.84 -23.98
CA GLN A 66 -14.53 -9.66 -23.11
C GLN A 66 -13.18 -9.59 -22.38
N ARG A 67 -12.51 -8.43 -22.45
CA ARG A 67 -11.21 -8.16 -21.79
C ARG A 67 -11.20 -6.87 -20.96
N GLY A 68 -12.38 -6.31 -20.69
CA GLY A 68 -12.50 -4.97 -20.11
C GLY A 68 -11.93 -3.89 -21.02
N ARG A 69 -11.50 -2.76 -20.43
CA ARG A 69 -11.00 -1.61 -21.19
C ARG A 69 -10.04 -0.75 -20.36
N PRO A 70 -9.06 -0.07 -21.00
CA PRO A 70 -8.29 0.95 -20.31
C PRO A 70 -9.18 2.14 -19.95
N SER A 71 -8.85 2.81 -18.85
CA SER A 71 -9.51 4.05 -18.42
C SER A 71 -9.16 5.24 -19.31
N TYR A 72 -8.04 5.15 -20.04
CA TYR A 72 -7.57 6.15 -21.00
C TYR A 72 -7.58 5.58 -22.43
N PRO A 73 -8.03 6.34 -23.44
CA PRO A 73 -7.99 5.89 -24.82
C PRO A 73 -6.55 5.83 -25.36
N GLY A 74 -6.26 4.79 -26.17
CA GLY A 74 -4.99 4.65 -26.88
C GLY A 74 -3.77 4.67 -25.96
N ARG A 75 -2.91 5.68 -26.14
CA ARG A 75 -1.67 5.86 -25.36
C ARG A 75 -1.73 7.04 -24.39
N GLU A 76 -2.92 7.59 -24.12
CA GLU A 76 -3.04 8.83 -23.34
C GLU A 76 -2.47 8.70 -21.92
N LEU A 77 -2.65 7.56 -21.24
CA LEU A 77 -2.06 7.33 -19.90
C LEU A 77 -0.53 7.49 -19.90
N VAL A 78 0.13 7.01 -20.95
CA VAL A 78 1.60 7.12 -21.10
C VAL A 78 2.03 8.58 -21.18
N GLU A 79 1.32 9.39 -21.96
CA GLU A 79 1.61 10.82 -22.09
C GLU A 79 1.28 11.58 -20.80
N VAL A 80 0.17 11.22 -20.12
CA VAL A 80 -0.21 11.81 -18.83
C VAL A 80 0.87 11.54 -17.79
N ILE A 81 1.27 10.29 -17.59
CA ILE A 81 2.30 9.94 -16.61
C ILE A 81 3.65 10.58 -16.98
N SER A 82 4.03 10.58 -18.26
CA SER A 82 5.25 11.26 -18.72
C SER A 82 5.26 12.75 -18.40
N GLU A 83 4.15 13.45 -18.61
CA GLU A 83 4.04 14.87 -18.32
C GLU A 83 4.02 15.15 -16.81
N LEU A 84 3.29 14.35 -16.02
CA LEU A 84 3.24 14.50 -14.57
C LEU A 84 4.61 14.24 -13.93
N ASP A 85 5.31 13.19 -14.37
CA ASP A 85 6.68 12.92 -13.94
C ASP A 85 7.64 14.06 -14.29
N ARG A 86 7.56 14.60 -15.52
CA ARG A 86 8.33 15.77 -15.95
C ARG A 86 8.06 16.99 -15.07
N LEU A 87 6.82 17.13 -14.60
CA LEU A 87 6.41 18.20 -13.70
C LEU A 87 6.88 17.98 -12.24
N GLY A 88 7.42 16.81 -11.91
CA GLY A 88 7.92 16.49 -10.58
C GLY A 88 6.98 15.63 -9.73
N PHE A 89 5.83 15.23 -10.28
CA PHE A 89 4.82 14.50 -9.52
C PHE A 89 5.10 13.01 -9.47
N GLN A 90 4.96 12.45 -8.28
CA GLN A 90 4.74 11.02 -8.09
C GLN A 90 3.29 10.70 -8.45
N THR A 91 3.04 9.50 -9.00
CA THR A 91 1.69 9.03 -9.34
C THR A 91 1.43 7.66 -8.73
N HIS A 92 0.22 7.45 -8.24
CA HIS A 92 -0.29 6.15 -7.81
C HIS A 92 -1.47 5.77 -8.70
N THR A 93 -1.26 4.78 -9.57
CA THR A 93 -2.20 4.42 -10.63
C THR A 93 -2.97 3.17 -10.23
N HIS A 94 -4.29 3.25 -10.16
CA HIS A 94 -5.19 2.10 -10.00
C HIS A 94 -4.98 1.11 -11.15
N ALA A 95 -4.63 -0.14 -10.83
CA ALA A 95 -4.59 -1.22 -11.81
C ALA A 95 -4.90 -2.58 -11.17
N THR A 96 -5.96 -3.25 -11.61
CA THR A 96 -6.37 -4.56 -11.07
C THR A 96 -6.13 -5.71 -12.04
N GLY A 97 -6.44 -5.51 -13.33
CA GLY A 97 -6.23 -6.51 -14.38
C GLY A 97 -4.77 -6.60 -14.82
N ASP A 98 -4.35 -7.77 -15.31
CA ASP A 98 -2.96 -8.01 -15.70
C ASP A 98 -2.50 -7.10 -16.86
N ALA A 99 -3.36 -6.80 -17.83
CA ALA A 99 -3.05 -5.84 -18.88
C ALA A 99 -3.10 -4.39 -18.40
N GLY A 100 -3.97 -4.07 -17.42
CA GLY A 100 -3.99 -2.76 -16.75
C GLY A 100 -2.68 -2.48 -15.99
N ILE A 101 -2.21 -3.47 -15.23
CA ILE A 101 -0.94 -3.39 -14.49
C ILE A 101 0.23 -3.23 -15.47
N ARG A 102 0.27 -4.03 -16.54
CA ARG A 102 1.29 -3.90 -17.59
C ARG A 102 1.28 -2.52 -18.23
N LEU A 103 0.10 -1.98 -18.54
CA LEU A 103 -0.04 -0.63 -19.10
C LEU A 103 0.49 0.45 -18.15
N ALA A 104 0.21 0.35 -16.84
CA ALA A 104 0.74 1.27 -15.85
C ALA A 104 2.27 1.21 -15.75
N LEU A 105 2.84 -0.01 -15.72
CA LEU A 105 4.30 -0.22 -15.70
C LEU A 105 4.98 0.30 -16.97
N ASP A 106 4.39 0.04 -18.15
CA ASP A 106 4.87 0.57 -19.43
C ASP A 106 4.88 2.10 -19.47
N ALA A 107 3.83 2.73 -18.93
CA ALA A 107 3.74 4.19 -18.85
C ALA A 107 4.80 4.78 -17.92
N ILE A 108 5.01 4.18 -16.75
CA ILE A 108 6.03 4.59 -15.78
C ILE A 108 7.43 4.42 -16.37
N GLU A 109 7.71 3.28 -17.00
CA GLU A 109 8.98 3.01 -17.65
C GLU A 109 9.29 4.02 -18.77
N GLN A 110 8.29 4.34 -19.59
CA GLN A 110 8.45 5.34 -20.66
C GLN A 110 8.68 6.74 -20.10
N ALA A 111 7.97 7.14 -19.04
CA ALA A 111 8.19 8.43 -18.37
C ALA A 111 9.63 8.53 -17.86
N ALA A 112 10.12 7.51 -17.15
CA ALA A 112 11.48 7.46 -16.64
C ALA A 112 12.53 7.55 -17.77
N ARG A 113 12.34 6.81 -18.87
CA ARG A 113 13.23 6.86 -20.05
C ARG A 113 13.22 8.24 -20.72
N ARG A 114 12.05 8.85 -20.89
CA ARG A 114 11.88 10.12 -21.60
C ARG A 114 12.43 11.31 -20.80
N ASN A 115 12.19 11.32 -19.49
CA ASN A 115 12.55 12.45 -18.63
C ASN A 115 13.89 12.25 -17.92
N GLY A 116 14.48 11.05 -17.98
CA GLY A 116 15.68 10.70 -17.23
C GLY A 116 15.47 10.66 -15.72
N THR A 117 14.21 10.52 -15.26
CA THR A 117 13.87 10.57 -13.84
C THR A 117 14.41 9.35 -13.11
N LYS A 118 14.97 9.59 -11.92
CA LYS A 118 15.38 8.55 -10.97
C LYS A 118 14.62 8.75 -9.67
N ASP A 119 14.23 7.65 -9.04
CA ASP A 119 13.60 7.63 -7.72
C ASP A 119 12.32 8.48 -7.60
N ARG A 120 11.48 8.53 -8.65
CA ARG A 120 10.14 9.17 -8.52
C ARG A 120 9.22 8.39 -7.58
N ARG A 121 9.45 7.08 -7.48
CA ARG A 121 8.68 6.11 -6.70
C ARG A 121 7.20 6.07 -7.08
N HIS A 122 6.90 6.11 -8.37
CA HIS A 122 5.53 5.85 -8.83
C HIS A 122 5.02 4.53 -8.22
N GLY A 123 3.70 4.41 -8.11
CA GLY A 123 3.06 3.25 -7.53
C GLY A 123 1.93 2.74 -8.40
N VAL A 124 1.67 1.45 -8.28
CA VAL A 124 0.49 0.80 -8.83
C VAL A 124 -0.36 0.33 -7.65
N VAL A 125 -1.64 0.69 -7.66
CA VAL A 125 -2.59 0.41 -6.59
C VAL A 125 -3.40 -0.83 -6.94
N HIS A 126 -3.67 -1.66 -5.94
CA HIS A 126 -4.37 -2.96 -5.98
C HIS A 126 -3.48 -4.10 -6.45
N VAL A 127 -3.01 -4.08 -7.70
CA VAL A 127 -2.13 -5.12 -8.26
C VAL A 127 -2.73 -6.53 -8.06
N GLU A 128 -4.01 -6.67 -8.39
CA GLU A 128 -4.79 -7.87 -8.03
C GLU A 128 -4.42 -9.08 -8.87
N CYS A 129 -4.40 -8.96 -10.20
CA CYS A 129 -4.05 -10.03 -11.11
C CYS A 129 -2.67 -9.76 -11.72
N LEU A 130 -1.60 -10.14 -11.03
CA LEU A 130 -0.23 -9.86 -11.47
C LEU A 130 0.35 -10.97 -12.35
N HIS A 131 0.56 -10.66 -13.64
CA HIS A 131 1.25 -11.55 -14.56
C HIS A 131 2.71 -11.79 -14.11
N PRO A 132 3.24 -13.03 -14.17
CA PRO A 132 4.61 -13.35 -13.74
C PRO A 132 5.69 -12.50 -14.45
N ASP A 133 5.54 -12.25 -15.75
CA ASP A 133 6.49 -11.42 -16.51
C ASP A 133 6.59 -9.96 -16.02
N ASP A 134 5.53 -9.44 -15.40
CA ASP A 134 5.49 -8.06 -14.91
C ASP A 134 5.96 -7.93 -13.47
N LEU A 135 5.96 -9.02 -12.70
CA LEU A 135 6.42 -9.06 -11.31
C LEU A 135 7.83 -8.48 -11.10
N PRO A 136 8.89 -8.89 -11.83
CA PRO A 136 10.23 -8.35 -11.62
C PRO A 136 10.36 -6.86 -11.98
N ARG A 137 9.41 -6.31 -12.76
CA ARG A 137 9.45 -4.91 -13.19
C ARG A 137 9.20 -3.94 -12.03
N PHE A 138 8.46 -4.36 -10.99
CA PHE A 138 8.24 -3.52 -9.80
C PHE A 138 9.55 -3.09 -9.16
N ARG A 139 10.44 -4.04 -8.87
CA ARG A 139 11.79 -3.74 -8.38
C ARG A 139 12.62 -2.99 -9.42
N GLY A 140 12.61 -3.46 -10.67
CA GLY A 140 13.44 -2.89 -11.74
C GLY A 140 13.18 -1.41 -12.00
N LEU A 141 11.91 -0.98 -11.86
CA LEU A 141 11.48 0.41 -12.05
C LEU A 141 11.45 1.22 -10.74
N GLY A 142 11.67 0.59 -9.59
CA GLY A 142 11.49 1.23 -8.28
C GLY A 142 10.03 1.62 -8.00
N VAL A 143 9.09 0.84 -8.53
CA VAL A 143 7.64 1.06 -8.37
C VAL A 143 7.15 0.45 -7.07
N THR A 144 6.28 1.17 -6.37
CA THR A 144 5.58 0.65 -5.19
C THR A 144 4.36 -0.17 -5.62
N ALA A 145 4.22 -1.39 -5.11
CA ALA A 145 2.95 -2.10 -5.13
C ALA A 145 2.14 -1.70 -3.89
N ALA A 146 1.10 -0.87 -4.07
CA ALA A 146 0.22 -0.42 -3.00
C ALA A 146 -1.00 -1.35 -2.92
N MET A 147 -0.97 -2.30 -1.98
CA MET A 147 -1.87 -3.45 -1.98
C MET A 147 -2.75 -3.51 -0.73
N GLN A 148 -3.88 -4.20 -0.83
CA GLN A 148 -4.86 -4.34 0.24
C GLN A 148 -4.99 -5.81 0.64
N PRO A 149 -4.38 -6.24 1.77
CA PRO A 149 -4.44 -7.63 2.20
C PRO A 149 -5.86 -8.20 2.29
N ARG A 150 -6.80 -7.38 2.77
CA ARG A 150 -8.20 -7.80 2.93
C ARG A 150 -8.86 -8.26 1.62
N HIS A 151 -8.47 -7.68 0.48
CA HIS A 151 -9.13 -7.92 -0.80
C HIS A 151 -8.90 -9.35 -1.34
N CYS A 152 -7.87 -10.06 -0.87
CA CYS A 152 -7.61 -11.45 -1.30
C CYS A 152 -8.44 -12.51 -0.58
N SER A 153 -9.28 -12.11 0.37
CA SER A 153 -9.99 -13.03 1.26
C SER A 153 -11.15 -13.74 0.55
N PRO A 154 -11.26 -15.08 0.64
CA PRO A 154 -12.27 -15.86 -0.09
C PRO A 154 -13.72 -15.41 0.06
N ASP A 155 -14.11 -14.85 1.21
CA ASP A 155 -15.46 -14.32 1.45
C ASP A 155 -15.82 -13.12 0.55
N LEU A 156 -14.83 -12.40 0.00
CA LEU A 156 -15.06 -11.29 -0.93
C LEU A 156 -14.95 -11.73 -2.40
N VAL A 157 -14.10 -12.70 -2.69
CA VAL A 157 -13.68 -13.01 -4.07
C VAL A 157 -14.33 -14.27 -4.65
N ALA A 158 -14.88 -15.14 -3.80
CA ALA A 158 -15.58 -16.34 -4.24
C ALA A 158 -16.87 -15.97 -4.99
N GLY A 159 -17.09 -16.63 -6.14
CA GLY A 159 -18.24 -16.35 -7.01
C GLY A 159 -18.16 -15.03 -7.81
N THR A 160 -17.09 -14.27 -7.66
CA THR A 160 -16.87 -13.00 -8.38
C THR A 160 -15.51 -13.02 -9.08
N TRP A 161 -14.46 -12.49 -8.43
CA TRP A 161 -13.10 -12.43 -8.97
C TRP A 161 -12.60 -13.82 -9.39
N MET A 162 -12.83 -14.84 -8.56
CA MET A 162 -12.39 -16.22 -8.83
C MET A 162 -12.97 -16.76 -10.14
N GLU A 163 -14.26 -16.57 -10.40
CA GLU A 163 -14.91 -17.03 -11.62
C GLU A 163 -14.53 -16.18 -12.84
N ASN A 164 -14.34 -14.87 -12.64
CA ASN A 164 -13.96 -13.93 -13.68
C ASN A 164 -12.54 -14.23 -14.21
N VAL A 165 -11.60 -14.52 -13.31
CA VAL A 165 -10.20 -14.80 -13.66
C VAL A 165 -10.01 -16.27 -14.06
N GLY A 166 -10.68 -17.20 -13.40
CA GLY A 166 -10.58 -18.64 -13.65
C GLY A 166 -9.36 -19.29 -13.00
N GLU A 167 -9.52 -20.58 -12.65
CA GLU A 167 -8.58 -21.35 -11.83
C GLU A 167 -7.15 -21.37 -12.38
N ASP A 168 -6.99 -21.44 -13.70
CA ASP A 168 -5.71 -21.42 -14.41
C ASP A 168 -4.88 -20.15 -14.16
N ARG A 169 -5.47 -19.09 -13.62
CA ARG A 169 -4.84 -17.79 -13.36
C ARG A 169 -4.95 -17.35 -11.90
N TRP A 170 -5.42 -18.20 -10.98
CA TRP A 170 -5.52 -17.85 -9.56
C TRP A 170 -4.16 -17.64 -8.89
N ASP A 171 -3.09 -18.20 -9.44
CA ASP A 171 -1.70 -17.95 -9.01
C ASP A 171 -1.26 -16.49 -9.23
N ARG A 172 -2.04 -15.70 -9.98
CA ARG A 172 -1.81 -14.26 -10.21
C ARG A 172 -2.42 -13.38 -9.11
N ALA A 173 -3.25 -13.94 -8.23
CA ALA A 173 -4.05 -13.18 -7.27
C ALA A 173 -3.20 -12.62 -6.11
N TRP A 174 -3.15 -11.29 -5.98
CA TRP A 174 -2.53 -10.56 -4.86
C TRP A 174 -1.20 -11.16 -4.39
N ARG A 175 -0.19 -11.14 -5.28
CA ARG A 175 1.09 -11.83 -5.09
C ARG A 175 2.03 -11.15 -4.07
N PHE A 176 1.58 -11.01 -2.83
CA PHE A 176 2.28 -10.28 -1.77
C PHE A 176 3.68 -10.84 -1.50
N ARG A 177 3.77 -12.15 -1.28
CA ARG A 177 5.02 -12.84 -0.96
C ARG A 177 5.98 -12.76 -2.14
N SER A 178 5.49 -13.05 -3.34
CA SER A 178 6.33 -13.02 -4.53
C SER A 178 6.87 -11.62 -4.84
N LEU A 179 6.07 -10.56 -4.67
CA LEU A 179 6.54 -9.18 -4.81
C LEU A 179 7.60 -8.81 -3.75
N LEU A 180 7.34 -9.14 -2.49
CA LEU A 180 8.28 -8.92 -1.39
C LEU A 180 9.61 -9.66 -1.61
N ASP A 181 9.57 -10.91 -2.07
CA ASP A 181 10.76 -11.74 -2.33
C ASP A 181 11.53 -11.27 -3.58
N SER A 182 10.85 -10.68 -4.55
CA SER A 182 11.53 -10.04 -5.69
C SER A 182 12.36 -8.82 -5.30
N GLY A 183 12.15 -8.28 -4.09
CA GLY A 183 12.76 -7.05 -3.59
C GLY A 183 12.00 -5.79 -4.02
N ALA A 184 10.74 -5.90 -4.45
CA ALA A 184 9.88 -4.76 -4.69
C ALA A 184 9.47 -4.08 -3.37
N THR A 185 9.14 -2.79 -3.43
CA THR A 185 8.49 -2.10 -2.30
C THR A 185 7.00 -2.44 -2.32
N VAL A 186 6.50 -3.10 -1.28
CA VAL A 186 5.08 -3.44 -1.10
C VAL A 186 4.54 -2.67 0.09
N ALA A 187 3.62 -1.74 -0.15
CA ALA A 187 2.98 -0.95 0.88
C ALA A 187 1.55 -1.45 1.10
N PHE A 188 1.23 -1.88 2.32
CA PHE A 188 -0.13 -2.31 2.66
C PHE A 188 -1.04 -1.14 3.05
N SER A 189 -2.32 -1.30 2.75
CA SER A 189 -3.39 -0.31 2.99
C SER A 189 -4.74 -1.02 3.12
N SER A 190 -5.78 -0.30 3.55
CA SER A 190 -7.15 -0.85 3.68
C SER A 190 -8.05 -0.57 2.48
N ASP A 191 -7.79 0.51 1.73
CA ASP A 191 -8.73 1.07 0.73
C ASP A 191 -10.13 1.32 1.32
N TRP A 192 -10.20 1.75 2.58
CA TRP A 192 -11.45 2.07 3.25
C TRP A 192 -12.25 3.12 2.43
N GLN A 193 -13.56 2.93 2.20
CA GLN A 193 -14.45 1.93 2.81
C GLN A 193 -14.74 0.66 1.98
N VAL A 194 -13.84 0.25 1.07
CA VAL A 194 -14.01 -1.00 0.30
C VAL A 194 -13.75 -2.23 1.18
N GLY A 195 -12.60 -2.27 1.87
CA GLY A 195 -12.29 -3.21 2.93
C GLY A 195 -12.34 -2.56 4.32
N GLU A 196 -12.36 -3.37 5.38
CA GLU A 196 -12.32 -2.92 6.77
C GLU A 196 -11.06 -2.08 7.04
N MET A 197 -11.23 -1.01 7.82
CA MET A 197 -10.14 -0.07 8.10
C MET A 197 -9.07 -0.63 9.06
N ASP A 198 -9.43 -1.65 9.84
CA ASP A 198 -8.58 -2.18 10.90
C ASP A 198 -7.34 -2.90 10.32
N PRO A 199 -6.10 -2.43 10.63
CA PRO A 199 -4.90 -3.08 10.14
C PRO A 199 -4.73 -4.51 10.64
N LEU A 200 -5.31 -4.89 11.79
CA LEU A 200 -5.23 -6.27 12.31
C LEU A 200 -6.00 -7.25 11.41
N VAL A 201 -7.10 -6.81 10.81
CA VAL A 201 -7.81 -7.56 9.74
C VAL A 201 -6.87 -7.75 8.55
N GLY A 202 -6.12 -6.72 8.16
CA GLY A 202 -5.13 -6.81 7.10
C GLY A 202 -3.99 -7.77 7.41
N LEU A 203 -3.45 -7.73 8.64
CA LEU A 203 -2.41 -8.67 9.11
C LEU A 203 -2.93 -10.11 9.11
N TYR A 204 -4.15 -10.33 9.59
CA TYR A 204 -4.82 -11.63 9.53
C TYR A 204 -4.93 -12.12 8.10
N SER A 205 -5.51 -11.33 7.18
CA SER A 205 -5.68 -11.73 5.78
C SER A 205 -4.35 -11.99 5.07
N ALA A 206 -3.31 -11.21 5.37
CA ALA A 206 -1.96 -11.45 4.83
C ALA A 206 -1.36 -12.79 5.34
N ALA A 207 -1.56 -13.11 6.62
CA ALA A 207 -1.02 -14.31 7.23
C ALA A 207 -1.79 -15.58 6.86
N THR A 208 -3.11 -15.50 6.73
CA THR A 208 -3.98 -16.69 6.57
C THR A 208 -4.45 -16.90 5.14
N ARG A 209 -4.65 -15.81 4.38
CA ARG A 209 -5.37 -15.81 3.10
C ARG A 209 -6.76 -16.48 3.21
N ALA A 210 -7.38 -16.38 4.38
CA ALA A 210 -8.65 -17.02 4.72
C ALA A 210 -9.73 -15.99 5.05
N GLY A 211 -10.99 -16.44 5.02
CA GLY A 211 -12.14 -15.66 5.50
C GLY A 211 -11.99 -15.24 6.97
N LEU A 212 -12.63 -14.13 7.36
CA LEU A 212 -12.58 -13.62 8.73
C LEU A 212 -13.28 -14.51 9.76
N ASP A 213 -14.13 -15.43 9.30
CA ASP A 213 -14.75 -16.48 10.11
C ASP A 213 -13.83 -17.68 10.37
N GLY A 214 -12.57 -17.63 9.89
CA GLY A 214 -11.64 -18.75 9.94
C GLY A 214 -11.93 -19.84 8.88
N GLY A 215 -12.76 -19.53 7.88
CA GLY A 215 -13.10 -20.42 6.78
C GLY A 215 -11.94 -20.74 5.83
N ASP A 216 -12.27 -21.19 4.63
CA ASP A 216 -11.27 -21.71 3.70
C ASP A 216 -10.22 -20.67 3.33
N ALA A 217 -8.97 -21.13 3.24
CA ALA A 217 -7.86 -20.33 2.74
C ALA A 217 -7.65 -20.57 1.25
N TRP A 218 -7.25 -19.52 0.54
CA TRP A 218 -6.97 -19.58 -0.90
C TRP A 218 -5.62 -18.93 -1.21
N THR A 219 -4.97 -19.32 -2.31
CA THR A 219 -3.66 -18.77 -2.73
C THR A 219 -2.63 -18.70 -1.58
N THR A 220 -2.54 -19.80 -0.82
CA THR A 220 -1.78 -19.85 0.44
C THR A 220 -0.27 -19.71 0.28
N ASP A 221 0.27 -19.92 -0.92
CA ASP A 221 1.67 -19.67 -1.25
C ASP A 221 2.04 -18.18 -1.17
N GLU A 222 1.06 -17.28 -1.22
CA GLU A 222 1.25 -15.82 -1.13
C GLU A 222 1.06 -15.27 0.30
N ARG A 223 1.03 -16.15 1.31
CA ARG A 223 0.99 -15.74 2.73
C ARG A 223 2.25 -14.98 3.14
N VAL A 224 2.07 -14.00 4.03
CA VAL A 224 3.14 -13.16 4.57
C VAL A 224 3.05 -13.12 6.10
N GLY A 225 4.16 -13.47 6.76
CA GLY A 225 4.26 -13.46 8.22
C GLY A 225 4.27 -12.05 8.83
N LEU A 226 4.20 -11.98 10.16
CA LEU A 226 3.95 -10.74 10.89
C LEU A 226 5.02 -9.67 10.62
N ASP A 227 6.31 -10.01 10.70
CA ASP A 227 7.42 -9.06 10.48
C ASP A 227 7.32 -8.35 9.12
N ARG A 228 7.11 -9.14 8.07
CA ARG A 228 7.06 -8.64 6.69
C ARG A 228 5.78 -7.83 6.44
N SER A 229 4.68 -8.20 7.08
CA SER A 229 3.42 -7.45 7.02
C SER A 229 3.51 -6.13 7.79
N LEU A 230 4.16 -6.11 8.96
CA LEU A 230 4.45 -4.87 9.71
C LEU A 230 5.38 -3.97 8.90
N GLU A 231 6.43 -4.50 8.27
CA GLU A 231 7.31 -3.75 7.37
C GLU A 231 6.53 -3.14 6.19
N ALA A 232 5.59 -3.89 5.60
CA ALA A 232 4.73 -3.41 4.52
C ALA A 232 3.79 -2.27 4.96
N TYR A 233 3.22 -2.33 6.17
CA TYR A 233 2.37 -1.27 6.73
C TYR A 233 3.14 -0.04 7.24
N THR A 234 4.42 -0.20 7.60
CA THR A 234 5.21 0.87 8.25
C THR A 234 6.33 1.39 7.36
N VAL A 235 7.43 0.65 7.23
CA VAL A 235 8.64 1.04 6.51
C VAL A 235 8.35 1.26 5.03
N HIS A 236 7.71 0.31 4.36
CA HIS A 236 7.38 0.42 2.95
C HIS A 236 6.29 1.47 2.71
N GLY A 237 5.32 1.58 3.62
CA GLY A 237 4.36 2.67 3.64
C GLY A 237 5.08 4.03 3.65
N ALA A 238 5.97 4.27 4.61
CA ALA A 238 6.74 5.52 4.67
C ALA A 238 7.58 5.76 3.42
N ARG A 239 8.26 4.73 2.91
CA ARG A 239 9.05 4.80 1.66
C ARG A 239 8.19 5.17 0.45
N ALA A 240 6.99 4.63 0.34
CA ALA A 240 6.05 4.89 -0.74
C ALA A 240 5.66 6.36 -0.85
N TRP A 241 5.77 7.14 0.23
CA TRP A 241 5.40 8.56 0.25
C TRP A 241 6.59 9.50 0.50
N HIS A 242 7.83 9.03 0.31
CA HIS A 242 9.05 9.80 0.64
C HIS A 242 9.06 10.34 2.08
N ALA A 243 8.55 9.53 3.01
CA ALA A 243 8.43 9.84 4.43
C ALA A 243 9.32 8.94 5.31
N GLU A 244 10.18 8.10 4.71
CA GLU A 244 11.06 7.20 5.47
C GLU A 244 12.16 7.92 6.27
N GLY A 245 12.37 9.21 6.02
CA GLY A 245 13.32 10.04 6.77
C GLY A 245 12.86 10.36 8.20
N ASP A 246 11.55 10.34 8.45
CA ASP A 246 10.97 10.74 9.74
C ASP A 246 9.86 9.81 10.25
N ARG A 247 9.44 8.79 9.48
CA ARG A 247 8.36 7.85 9.84
C ARG A 247 8.68 6.41 9.44
N GLY A 248 7.84 5.49 9.94
CA GLY A 248 7.86 4.07 9.57
C GLY A 248 8.82 3.21 10.39
N ARG A 249 9.60 3.80 11.30
CA ARG A 249 10.46 3.09 12.26
C ARG A 249 10.46 3.80 13.61
N VAL A 250 10.71 3.04 14.67
CA VAL A 250 10.96 3.58 16.01
C VAL A 250 12.46 3.81 16.16
N GLN A 251 12.89 5.04 15.88
CA GLN A 251 14.31 5.43 15.95
C GLN A 251 14.45 6.88 16.45
N ARG A 252 15.55 7.18 17.15
CA ARG A 252 15.87 8.55 17.56
C ARG A 252 15.87 9.49 16.34
N GLY A 253 15.17 10.62 16.46
CA GLY A 253 15.03 11.64 15.41
C GLY A 253 13.81 11.46 14.49
N MET A 254 13.07 10.36 14.60
CA MET A 254 11.80 10.16 13.89
C MET A 254 10.60 10.62 14.72
N LEU A 255 9.47 10.84 14.07
CA LEU A 255 8.20 11.14 14.72
C LEU A 255 7.75 9.94 15.56
N ALA A 256 7.21 10.24 16.74
CA ALA A 256 6.58 9.24 17.60
C ALA A 256 5.15 8.94 17.10
N ASP A 257 5.08 8.30 15.94
CA ASP A 257 3.86 7.68 15.39
C ASP A 257 3.83 6.21 15.87
N LEU A 258 3.07 5.95 16.94
CA LEU A 258 3.09 4.67 17.66
C LEU A 258 1.68 4.14 17.88
N VAL A 259 1.55 2.82 17.89
CA VAL A 259 0.36 2.11 18.37
C VAL A 259 0.79 1.13 19.45
N VAL A 260 0.06 1.11 20.57
CA VAL A 260 0.16 0.07 21.60
C VAL A 260 -1.06 -0.82 21.47
N TRP A 261 -0.85 -2.11 21.28
CA TRP A 261 -1.90 -3.11 21.13
C TRP A 261 -2.29 -3.72 22.49
N SER A 262 -3.50 -4.27 22.58
CA SER A 262 -4.03 -4.93 23.79
C SER A 262 -3.28 -6.20 24.21
N ASP A 263 -2.57 -6.84 23.30
CA ASP A 263 -1.63 -7.93 23.59
C ASP A 263 -0.41 -7.86 22.65
N ASP A 264 0.60 -8.66 22.95
CA ASP A 264 1.75 -8.88 22.07
C ASP A 264 1.33 -9.66 20.82
N LEU A 265 1.30 -8.96 19.67
CA LEU A 265 0.87 -9.53 18.39
C LEU A 265 1.66 -10.78 17.97
N TYR A 266 2.92 -10.95 18.41
CA TYR A 266 3.72 -12.13 18.10
C TYR A 266 3.19 -13.41 18.74
N ARG A 267 2.40 -13.31 19.81
CA ARG A 267 1.74 -14.47 20.44
C ARG A 267 0.69 -15.10 19.52
N HIS A 268 0.17 -14.35 18.56
CA HIS A 268 -0.83 -14.80 17.61
C HIS A 268 -0.23 -15.27 16.27
N GLU A 269 1.10 -15.29 16.10
CA GLU A 269 1.70 -15.67 14.81
C GLU A 269 1.35 -17.10 14.37
N ARG A 270 1.25 -18.03 15.34
CA ARG A 270 0.86 -19.43 15.08
C ARG A 270 -0.64 -19.64 14.98
N GLU A 271 -1.42 -18.73 15.59
CA GLU A 271 -2.88 -18.77 15.63
C GLU A 271 -3.44 -17.38 15.28
N PRO A 272 -3.36 -16.94 14.00
CA PRO A 272 -3.63 -15.56 13.62
C PRO A 272 -5.04 -15.07 13.91
N ALA A 273 -6.01 -15.98 14.11
CA ALA A 273 -7.38 -15.61 14.49
C ALA A 273 -7.43 -14.72 15.73
N GLY A 274 -6.52 -14.92 16.70
CA GLY A 274 -6.45 -14.08 17.89
C GLY A 274 -6.06 -12.62 17.63
N LEU A 275 -5.52 -12.30 16.44
CA LEU A 275 -5.30 -10.91 16.03
C LEU A 275 -6.61 -10.13 15.90
N LEU A 276 -7.70 -10.79 15.49
CA LEU A 276 -9.00 -10.14 15.26
C LEU A 276 -9.70 -9.72 16.57
N ASP A 277 -9.25 -10.27 17.71
CA ASP A 277 -9.73 -9.90 19.04
C ASP A 277 -8.93 -8.74 19.65
N GLN A 278 -7.80 -8.35 19.04
CA GLN A 278 -6.95 -7.28 19.56
C GLN A 278 -7.46 -5.90 19.12
N HIS A 279 -7.07 -4.88 19.86
CA HIS A 279 -7.39 -3.50 19.56
C HIS A 279 -6.25 -2.56 19.99
N ALA A 280 -6.25 -1.34 19.46
CA ALA A 280 -5.31 -0.33 19.88
C ALA A 280 -5.69 0.20 21.27
N GLU A 281 -4.85 -0.04 22.27
CA GLU A 281 -4.96 0.55 23.60
C GLU A 281 -4.57 2.03 23.59
N LEU A 282 -3.60 2.38 22.73
CA LEU A 282 -3.06 3.72 22.60
C LEU A 282 -2.64 3.98 21.15
N THR A 283 -2.96 5.17 20.64
CA THR A 283 -2.37 5.69 19.40
C THR A 283 -1.73 7.04 19.68
N VAL A 284 -0.46 7.17 19.30
CA VAL A 284 0.31 8.42 19.36
C VAL A 284 0.63 8.84 17.93
N VAL A 285 0.40 10.12 17.62
CA VAL A 285 0.71 10.72 16.30
C VAL A 285 1.56 11.96 16.54
N GLY A 286 2.77 11.99 15.98
CA GLY A 286 3.72 13.08 16.13
C GLY A 286 4.07 13.34 17.60
N GLY A 287 4.05 12.32 18.47
CA GLY A 287 4.26 12.47 19.92
C GLY A 287 3.04 12.92 20.72
N HIS A 288 1.88 13.12 20.09
CA HIS A 288 0.63 13.49 20.76
C HIS A 288 -0.34 12.32 20.83
N PHE A 289 -1.02 12.15 21.96
CA PHE A 289 -2.05 11.13 22.12
C PHE A 289 -3.25 11.44 21.21
N ALA A 290 -3.53 10.53 20.27
CA ALA A 290 -4.68 10.62 19.36
C ALA A 290 -5.83 9.70 19.80
N HIS A 291 -5.52 8.59 20.47
CA HIS A 291 -6.49 7.63 20.99
C HIS A 291 -5.96 6.98 22.28
N SER A 292 -6.85 6.69 23.23
CA SER A 292 -6.59 5.83 24.39
C SER A 292 -7.88 5.10 24.78
N ALA A 293 -7.81 3.78 24.97
CA ALA A 293 -8.91 2.97 25.49
C ALA A 293 -9.06 3.06 27.02
N GLY A 294 -8.17 3.81 27.69
CA GLY A 294 -8.25 4.12 29.13
C GLY A 294 -7.41 3.23 30.05
N ALA A 295 -6.83 2.14 29.56
CA ALA A 295 -5.88 1.32 30.33
C ALA A 295 -4.53 2.04 30.55
N LEU A 296 -4.14 2.91 29.61
CA LEU A 296 -2.98 3.79 29.69
C LEU A 296 -3.46 5.24 29.81
N ALA A 297 -3.32 5.82 31.01
CA ALA A 297 -3.67 7.21 31.27
C ALA A 297 -2.65 8.17 30.61
N ALA A 298 -3.11 9.36 30.22
CA ALA A 298 -2.26 10.47 29.78
C ALA A 298 -1.13 10.73 30.81
N PRO A 299 0.06 11.15 30.38
CA PRO A 299 1.26 11.11 31.20
C PRO A 299 1.08 11.95 32.47
N THR A 300 1.33 11.32 33.62
CA THR A 300 1.79 12.05 34.80
C THR A 300 3.07 12.79 34.43
N ALA A 301 3.24 14.03 34.88
CA ALA A 301 4.38 14.92 34.62
C ALA A 301 5.71 14.44 35.24
N VAL A 302 6.03 13.16 35.10
CA VAL A 302 7.27 12.55 35.54
C VAL A 302 8.09 12.31 34.29
N ARG A 303 9.14 13.13 34.10
CA ARG A 303 10.27 12.72 33.26
C ARG A 303 10.82 11.44 33.89
N ALA A 304 10.50 10.29 33.31
CA ALA A 304 11.23 9.08 33.63
C ALA A 304 12.70 9.34 33.24
N GLU A 305 13.63 9.13 34.19
CA GLU A 305 15.04 9.12 33.86
C GLU A 305 15.30 8.02 32.83
N ASP A 306 16.07 8.35 31.80
CA ASP A 306 16.46 7.41 30.74
C ASP A 306 17.14 6.20 31.40
N PRO A 307 16.56 4.98 31.33
CA PRO A 307 17.18 3.80 31.92
C PRO A 307 18.54 3.47 31.29
N VAL A 308 18.83 3.99 30.08
CA VAL A 308 20.15 3.90 29.43
C VAL A 308 21.17 4.86 30.08
N ALA A 309 20.72 6.00 30.60
CA ALA A 309 21.58 6.94 31.30
C ALA A 309 21.78 6.58 32.78
N ALA A 310 20.87 5.78 33.36
CA ALA A 310 20.81 5.52 34.80
C ALA A 310 21.50 4.21 35.26
N GLY A 311 22.02 3.36 34.38
CA GLY A 311 22.54 2.05 34.81
C GLY A 311 23.59 1.43 33.89
N THR A 312 24.70 1.06 34.49
CA THR A 312 25.90 0.41 33.95
C THR A 312 25.62 -0.72 32.95
N GLY A 313 26.35 -0.70 31.84
CA GLY A 313 26.26 -1.70 30.79
C GLY A 313 26.35 -3.13 31.29
N GLU A 314 25.29 -3.90 31.04
CA GLU A 314 25.38 -5.33 30.83
C GLU A 314 24.80 -5.65 29.46
N THR A 315 25.70 -6.10 28.59
CA THR A 315 25.43 -6.75 27.31
C THR A 315 24.51 -7.95 27.52
N HIS A 316 23.33 -7.93 26.91
CA HIS A 316 22.60 -9.15 26.62
C HIS A 316 22.59 -9.45 25.12
N VAL A 317 23.47 -10.39 24.80
CA VAL A 317 23.46 -11.31 23.66
C VAL A 317 22.22 -12.19 23.76
N HIS A 318 21.53 -12.41 22.63
CA HIS A 318 20.93 -13.67 22.14
C HIS A 318 20.36 -13.31 20.75
N ALA A 319 20.77 -13.84 19.59
CA ALA A 319 21.14 -15.19 19.17
C ALA A 319 20.06 -16.22 19.52
N HIS A 320 19.01 -16.27 18.68
CA HIS A 320 18.66 -17.43 17.85
C HIS A 320 17.90 -16.97 16.61
#